data_AF-A0A7J7N4E8-F1
#
_entry.id   AF-A0A7J7N4E8-F1
#
_cell.length_a   1.000
_cell.length_b   1.000
_cell.length_c   1.000
_cell.angle_alpha   90.00
_cell.angle_beta   90.00
_cell.angle_gamma   90.00
#
_symmetry.space_group_name_H-M   'P 1'
#
loop_
_entity.id
_entity.type
_entity.pdbx_description
1 polymer ?
#
loop_
_entity_poly.entity_id
_entity_poly.type
_entity_poly.pdbx_seq_one_letter_code
_entity_poly.pdbx_strand_id
1 'polypeptide(L)'
;MFSGLNPGSPQFVTLMLYAFDVQCNSFFPLFIMLYVIHYFVSPLLVAHGFIPLLLSNLLFMVAVSYYHYLNFLGYDVLPFLDKTTFFLYPIGLVIILFPLFILTGFNPSRYMMSIYFS
;
A
#
# COMPACT_ATOMS: atom_id res chain seq x y z
N MET A 1 3.00 10.25 -19.76
CA MET A 1 4.10 9.61 -19.01
C MET A 1 4.93 8.66 -19.88
N PHE A 2 4.34 7.93 -20.85
CA PHE A 2 5.08 7.04 -21.79
C PHE A 2 4.94 7.41 -23.28
N SER A 3 4.65 8.67 -23.61
CA SER A 3 4.21 9.12 -24.94
C SER A 3 5.29 9.11 -26.05
N GLY A 4 6.41 8.42 -25.85
CA GLY A 4 7.50 8.32 -26.84
C GLY A 4 8.03 6.90 -27.10
N LEU A 5 7.52 5.87 -26.43
CA LEU A 5 8.02 4.50 -26.58
C LEU A 5 7.15 3.70 -27.56
N ASN A 6 7.75 3.25 -28.66
CA ASN A 6 7.10 2.41 -29.66
C ASN A 6 6.89 1.00 -29.05
N PRO A 7 5.68 0.38 -29.14
CA PRO A 7 5.36 -0.89 -28.48
C PRO A 7 6.26 -2.08 -28.87
N GLY A 8 6.99 -1.99 -29.99
CA GLY A 8 7.95 -3.01 -30.44
C GLY A 8 9.42 -2.73 -30.07
N SER A 9 9.71 -1.63 -29.37
CA SER A 9 11.09 -1.29 -29.00
C SER A 9 11.57 -2.14 -27.79
N PRO A 10 12.84 -2.59 -27.76
CA PRO A 10 13.37 -3.36 -26.63
C PRO A 10 13.30 -2.59 -25.31
N GLN A 11 13.36 -1.27 -25.39
CA GLN A 11 13.20 -0.32 -24.26
C GLN A 11 11.84 -0.48 -23.56
N PHE A 12 10.76 -0.71 -24.32
CA PHE A 12 9.41 -0.89 -23.78
C PHE A 12 9.29 -2.20 -23.00
N VAL A 13 9.89 -3.28 -23.50
CA VAL A 13 9.92 -4.58 -22.81
C VAL A 13 10.70 -4.47 -21.50
N THR A 14 11.86 -3.80 -21.52
CA THR A 14 12.64 -3.55 -20.30
C THR A 14 11.87 -2.73 -19.28
N LEU A 15 11.13 -1.70 -19.70
CA LEU A 15 10.28 -0.91 -18.81
C LEU A 15 9.14 -1.74 -18.20
N MET A 16 8.53 -2.65 -18.95
CA MET A 16 7.47 -3.50 -18.43
C MET A 16 7.99 -4.50 -17.39
N LEU A 17 9.16 -5.10 -17.65
CA LEU A 17 9.86 -5.96 -16.69
C LEU A 17 10.28 -5.17 -15.44
N TYR A 18 10.73 -3.93 -15.63
CA TYR A 18 11.10 -3.03 -14.54
C TYR A 18 9.91 -2.65 -13.66
N ALA A 19 8.79 -2.24 -14.27
CA ALA A 19 7.56 -1.90 -13.56
C ALA A 19 6.98 -3.10 -12.80
N PHE A 20 7.17 -4.32 -13.31
CA PHE A 20 6.83 -5.54 -12.60
C PHE A 20 7.74 -5.78 -11.38
N ASP A 21 9.06 -5.60 -11.54
CA ASP A 21 10.03 -5.79 -10.44
C ASP A 21 9.78 -4.80 -9.29
N VAL A 22 9.53 -3.52 -9.59
CA VAL A 22 9.18 -2.51 -8.57
C VAL A 22 7.89 -2.86 -7.82
N GLN A 23 6.87 -3.37 -8.52
CA GLN A 23 5.63 -3.80 -7.88
C GLN A 23 5.83 -5.03 -7.00
N CYS A 24 6.62 -6.01 -7.44
CA CYS A 24 6.96 -7.18 -6.64
C CYS A 24 7.75 -6.79 -5.38
N ASN A 25 8.74 -5.91 -5.52
CA ASN A 25 9.56 -5.43 -4.41
C ASN A 25 8.75 -4.65 -3.36
N SER A 26 7.80 -3.82 -3.79
CA SER A 26 6.91 -3.07 -2.88
C SER A 26 5.80 -3.93 -2.28
N PHE A 27 5.32 -4.96 -3.00
CA PHE A 27 4.32 -5.91 -2.50
C PHE A 27 4.84 -6.77 -1.34
N PHE A 28 6.13 -7.12 -1.35
CA PHE A 28 6.72 -7.98 -0.33
C PHE A 28 6.63 -7.40 1.11
N PRO A 29 7.02 -6.14 1.37
CA PRO A 29 6.80 -5.49 2.67
C PRO A 29 5.33 -5.35 3.05
N LEU A 30 4.45 -5.06 2.08
CA LEU A 30 3.01 -4.98 2.31
C LEU A 30 2.45 -6.33 2.77
N PHE A 31 2.87 -7.42 2.11
CA PHE A 31 2.51 -8.78 2.49
C PHE A 31 2.97 -9.09 3.92
N ILE A 32 4.21 -8.77 4.29
CA ILE A 32 4.71 -8.99 5.65
C ILE A 32 3.87 -8.22 6.67
N MET A 33 3.56 -6.94 6.42
CA MET A 33 2.75 -6.13 7.34
C MET A 33 1.31 -6.65 7.49
N LEU A 34 0.61 -6.88 6.37
CA LEU A 34 -0.83 -7.19 6.38
C LEU A 34 -1.17 -8.67 6.52
N TYR A 35 -0.25 -9.59 6.20
CA TYR A 35 -0.47 -11.02 6.37
C TYR A 35 0.29 -11.59 7.55
N VAL A 36 1.57 -11.23 7.75
CA VAL A 36 2.35 -11.81 8.85
C VAL A 36 2.04 -11.06 10.15
N ILE A 37 2.36 -9.77 10.21
CA ILE A 37 2.21 -8.98 11.44
C ILE A 37 0.73 -8.88 11.83
N HIS A 38 -0.15 -8.52 10.90
CA HIS A 38 -1.58 -8.44 11.18
C HIS A 38 -2.16 -9.76 11.71
N TYR A 39 -1.74 -10.92 11.19
CA TYR A 39 -2.20 -12.22 11.71
C TYR A 39 -1.72 -12.47 13.13
N PHE A 40 -0.45 -12.18 13.43
CA PHE A 40 0.11 -12.31 14.79
C PHE A 40 -0.60 -11.40 15.80
N VAL A 41 -0.93 -10.17 15.41
CA VAL A 41 -1.56 -9.19 16.30
C VAL A 41 -3.11 -9.30 16.24
N SER A 42 -3.68 -10.10 15.33
CA SER A 42 -5.13 -10.28 15.17
C SER A 42 -5.92 -10.59 16.45
N PRO A 43 -5.49 -11.48 17.37
CA PRO A 43 -6.24 -11.72 18.61
C PRO A 43 -6.30 -10.46 19.51
N LEU A 44 -5.28 -9.60 19.43
CA LEU A 44 -5.24 -8.33 20.14
C LEU A 44 -6.08 -7.26 19.43
N LEU A 45 -6.10 -7.25 18.09
CA LEU A 45 -6.84 -6.26 17.26
C LEU A 45 -8.36 -6.52 17.21
N VAL A 46 -8.81 -7.74 17.51
CA VAL A 46 -10.23 -8.11 17.54
C VAL A 46 -10.89 -7.73 18.88
N ALA A 47 -10.11 -7.48 19.93
CA ALA A 47 -10.62 -7.07 21.23
C ALA A 47 -11.51 -5.80 21.16
N HIS A 48 -12.44 -5.67 22.11
CA HIS A 48 -13.28 -4.47 22.23
C HIS A 48 -12.50 -3.36 22.94
N GLY A 49 -12.26 -2.25 22.24
CA GLY A 49 -11.62 -1.07 22.81
C GLY A 49 -11.19 -0.06 21.76
N PHE A 50 -10.82 1.14 22.22
CA PHE A 50 -10.28 2.19 21.36
C PHE A 50 -8.85 1.87 20.87
N ILE A 51 -8.03 1.24 21.72
CA ILE A 51 -6.65 0.84 21.39
C ILE A 51 -6.58 -0.08 20.17
N PRO A 52 -7.30 -1.22 20.10
CA PRO A 52 -7.27 -2.08 18.93
C PRO A 52 -7.80 -1.39 17.67
N LEU A 53 -8.79 -0.50 17.78
CA LEU A 53 -9.29 0.28 16.65
C LEU A 53 -8.23 1.21 16.07
N LEU A 54 -7.51 1.94 16.95
CA LEU A 54 -6.42 2.81 16.56
C LEU A 54 -5.25 2.02 15.96
N LEU A 55 -4.90 0.90 16.58
CA LEU A 55 -3.80 0.04 16.15
C LEU A 55 -4.07 -0.63 14.80
N SER A 56 -5.28 -1.15 14.56
CA SER A 56 -5.70 -1.71 13.27
C SER A 56 -5.65 -0.66 12.17
N ASN A 57 -6.21 0.53 12.40
CA ASN A 57 -6.19 1.61 11.43
C ASN A 57 -4.76 2.09 11.14
N LEU A 58 -3.91 2.20 12.17
CA LEU A 58 -2.50 2.57 12.01
C LEU A 58 -1.73 1.53 11.20
N LEU A 59 -1.93 0.25 11.47
CA LEU A 59 -1.26 -0.84 10.76
C LEU A 59 -1.63 -0.81 9.27
N PHE A 60 -2.92 -0.67 8.95
CA PHE A 60 -3.38 -0.52 7.56
C PHE A 60 -2.84 0.75 6.89
N MET A 61 -2.87 1.88 7.59
CA MET A 61 -2.33 3.15 7.08
C MET A 61 -0.83 3.04 6.75
N VAL A 62 -0.04 2.52 7.69
CA VAL A 62 1.40 2.32 7.53
C VAL A 62 1.68 1.36 6.38
N ALA A 63 1.01 0.21 6.33
CA ALA A 63 1.21 -0.78 5.26
C ALA A 63 0.93 -0.20 3.86
N VAL A 64 -0.20 0.50 3.69
CA VAL A 64 -0.56 1.11 2.39
C VAL A 64 0.39 2.26 2.05
N SER A 65 0.77 3.09 3.02
CA SER A 65 1.73 4.18 2.79
C SER A 65 3.09 3.65 2.36
N TYR A 66 3.56 2.57 2.98
CA TYR A 66 4.86 1.97 2.70
C TYR A 66 4.93 1.37 1.29
N TYR A 67 3.84 0.72 0.85
CA TYR A 67 3.71 0.21 -0.52
C TYR A 67 3.81 1.32 -1.57
N HIS A 68 3.08 2.43 -1.37
CA HIS A 68 3.10 3.55 -2.31
C HIS A 68 4.44 4.30 -2.28
N TYR A 69 5.07 4.40 -1.10
CA TYR A 69 6.39 5.01 -0.96
C TYR A 69 7.48 4.22 -1.71
N LEU A 70 7.48 2.88 -1.59
CA LEU A 70 8.44 2.05 -2.32
C LEU A 70 8.20 2.05 -3.82
N ASN A 71 6.94 2.09 -4.28
CA ASN A 71 6.64 2.29 -5.70
C ASN A 71 7.22 3.61 -6.20
N PHE A 72 6.98 4.71 -5.48
CA PHE A 72 7.54 6.00 -5.83
C PHE A 72 9.07 5.96 -5.94
N LEU A 73 9.76 5.42 -4.93
CA LEU A 73 11.21 5.32 -4.91
C LEU A 73 11.76 4.47 -6.07
N GLY A 74 11.04 3.40 -6.42
CA GLY A 74 11.38 2.58 -7.58
C GLY A 74 11.18 3.30 -8.92
N TYR A 75 10.20 4.18 -9.06
CA TYR A 75 10.04 4.96 -10.30
C TYR A 75 10.90 6.23 -10.36
N ASP A 76 11.40 6.72 -9.22
CA ASP A 76 12.23 7.94 -9.13
C ASP A 76 13.63 7.78 -9.73
N VAL A 77 14.16 6.56 -9.77
CA VAL A 77 15.47 6.28 -10.40
C VAL A 77 15.44 6.32 -11.93
N LEU A 78 14.27 6.53 -12.56
CA LEU A 78 14.12 6.67 -14.01
C LEU A 78 14.16 8.16 -14.39
N PRO A 79 15.29 8.68 -14.92
CA PRO A 79 15.46 10.12 -15.20
C PRO A 79 14.59 10.66 -16.34
N PHE A 80 13.85 9.79 -17.06
CA PHE A 80 12.94 10.15 -18.14
C PHE A 80 11.48 10.25 -17.70
N LEU A 81 11.17 9.95 -16.44
CA LEU A 81 9.82 9.92 -15.92
C LEU A 81 9.48 11.24 -15.23
N ASP A 82 9.00 12.22 -16.00
CA ASP A 82 8.51 13.48 -15.45
C ASP A 82 7.23 13.26 -14.59
N LYS A 83 7.22 13.84 -13.39
CA LYS A 83 6.12 13.81 -12.38
C LYS A 83 5.89 12.46 -11.68
N THR A 84 6.92 11.89 -11.06
CA THR A 84 6.78 10.77 -10.10
C THR A 84 5.89 11.12 -8.89
N THR A 85 5.63 12.40 -8.61
CA THR A 85 4.74 12.89 -7.54
C THR A 85 3.31 12.34 -7.62
N PHE A 86 2.85 11.89 -8.80
CA PHE A 86 1.54 11.26 -8.95
C PHE A 86 1.40 9.97 -8.10
N PHE A 87 2.51 9.24 -7.91
CA PHE A 87 2.53 8.06 -7.04
C PHE A 87 2.46 8.39 -5.53
N LEU A 88 2.74 9.63 -5.12
CA LEU A 88 2.56 10.08 -3.72
C LEU A 88 1.12 10.49 -3.39
N TYR A 89 0.29 10.82 -4.39
CA TYR A 89 -1.10 11.20 -4.19
C TYR A 89 -1.92 10.22 -3.31
N PRO A 90 -1.79 8.88 -3.50
CA PRO A 90 -2.46 7.92 -2.62
C PRO A 90 -2.01 7.97 -1.15
N ILE A 91 -0.77 8.37 -0.83
CA ILE A 91 -0.34 8.57 0.57
C ILE A 91 -1.12 9.73 1.20
N GLY A 92 -1.26 10.85 0.48
CA GLY A 92 -2.05 11.98 0.96
C GLY A 92 -3.52 11.62 1.20
N LEU A 93 -4.10 10.82 0.30
CA LEU A 93 -5.47 10.31 0.44
C LEU A 93 -5.60 9.39 1.68
N VAL A 94 -4.65 8.49 1.90
CA VAL A 94 -4.62 7.59 3.07
C VAL A 94 -4.51 8.36 4.38
N ILE A 95 -3.71 9.42 4.43
CA ILE A 95 -3.58 10.29 5.61
C ILE A 95 -4.90 11.02 5.92
N ILE A 96 -5.66 11.42 4.89
CA ILE A 96 -6.98 12.07 5.07
C ILE A 96 -8.04 11.05 5.48
N LEU A 97 -8.01 9.84 4.90
CA LEU A 97 -8.96 8.77 5.24
C LEU A 97 -8.73 8.20 6.64
N PHE A 98 -7.50 8.21 7.14
CA PHE A 98 -7.16 7.67 8.45
C PHE A 98 -7.99 8.27 9.62
N PRO A 99 -8.06 9.61 9.82
CA PRO A 99 -8.89 10.18 10.87
C PRO A 99 -10.38 9.95 10.61
N LEU A 100 -10.83 9.88 9.34
CA LEU A 100 -12.22 9.57 9.01
C LEU A 100 -12.60 8.15 9.45
N PHE A 101 -11.74 7.15 9.20
CA PHE A 101 -11.98 5.77 9.64
C PHE A 101 -12.01 5.65 11.16
N ILE A 102 -11.12 6.36 11.87
CA ILE A 102 -11.15 6.43 13.34
C ILE A 102 -12.45 7.08 13.85
N LEU A 103 -12.89 8.20 13.25
CA LEU A 103 -14.12 8.89 13.64
C LEU A 103 -15.37 8.05 13.38
N THR A 104 -15.40 7.27 12.31
CA THR A 104 -16.50 6.33 12.02
C THR A 104 -16.51 5.09 12.91
N GLY A 105 -15.45 4.85 13.70
CA GLY A 105 -15.34 3.64 14.51
C GLY A 105 -15.14 2.36 13.70
N PHE A 106 -14.71 2.46 12.44
CA PHE A 106 -14.50 1.31 11.57
C PHE A 106 -13.18 0.61 11.92
N ASN A 107 -13.23 -0.69 12.19
CA ASN A 107 -12.06 -1.52 12.47
C ASN A 107 -11.80 -2.48 11.27
N PRO A 108 -10.83 -2.17 10.39
CA PRO A 108 -10.59 -2.97 9.19
C PRO A 108 -10.20 -4.43 9.49
N SER A 109 -9.57 -4.69 10.64
CA SER A 109 -9.22 -6.05 11.07
C SER A 109 -10.44 -6.90 11.41
N ARG A 110 -11.50 -6.29 11.98
CA ARG A 110 -12.78 -6.98 12.21
C ARG A 110 -13.47 -7.35 10.90
N TYR A 111 -13.43 -6.45 9.92
CA TYR A 111 -13.99 -6.68 8.59
C TYR A 111 -13.27 -7.80 7.83
N MET A 112 -11.93 -7.83 7.89
CA MET A 112 -11.14 -8.91 7.31
C MET A 112 -11.47 -10.26 7.97
N MET A 113 -11.52 -10.29 9.31
CA MET A 113 -11.87 -11.51 10.05
C MET A 113 -13.29 -12.00 9.71
N SER A 114 -14.27 -11.10 9.55
CA SER A 114 -15.62 -11.53 9.16
C SER A 114 -15.68 -12.15 7.77
N ILE A 115 -14.82 -11.74 6.83
CA ILE A 115 -14.75 -12.35 5.49
C ILE A 115 -14.10 -13.74 5.55
N TYR A 116 -13.07 -13.91 6.37
CA TYR A 116 -12.37 -15.20 6.50
C TYR A 116 -13.19 -16.29 7.19
N PHE A 117 -14.09 -15.91 8.11
CA PHE A 117 -14.91 -16.82 8.91
C PHE A 117 -16.40 -16.82 8.50
N SER A 118 -16.74 -16.25 7.34
CA SER A 118 -18.09 -16.29 6.74
C SER A 118 -18.26 -17.41 5.73
#